data_AF-A0A4R5DCP0-F1
#
_entry.id   AF-A0A4R5DCP0-F1
#
_cell.length_a   1.000
_cell.length_b   1.000
_cell.length_c   1.000
_cell.angle_alpha   90.00
_cell.angle_beta   90.00
_cell.angle_gamma   90.00
#
_symmetry.space_group_name_H-M   'P 1'
#
loop_
_entity.id
_entity.type
_entity.pdbx_description
1 polymer ?
#
loop_
_entity_poly.entity_id
_entity_poly.type
_entity_poly.pdbx_seq_one_letter_code
_entity_poly.pdbx_strand_id
1 'polypeptide(L)'
;MKSTVTILGFLTAFVIVWHIKIACCTETKIVGLFKVQPDQPGYTWNIPDSNLIFTVVPPPEPIMTAAHFFWEDNNVVWRENMPHPNYQVISASEVNRWIPLPGYVWENETDGDFSTHWQAGTAHPYAKVVAAEREGDWKPMPGYKFTNEADENLSVIWEPGLQHTSYKAIAAEEAGSWVPMPGYQFVMNGNVWTDLVWTPGLRYDSFKIISDTQPDNFLPYPGYRFVNPGSSLDVIWDPGVIDSDDSTRIAGNLEGTWDNRVIESSFPHEPTSAQHYANAGVGVVVANVAEWIFGKNSFSDYVEEESAKELIRGVVKDVIK
;
A
#
# COMPACT_ATOMS: atom_id res chain seq x y z
N MET A 1 -72.15 -50.65 18.38
CA MET A 1 -71.22 -50.75 17.23
C MET A 1 -71.44 -49.71 16.13
N LYS A 2 -72.67 -49.33 15.74
CA LYS A 2 -72.86 -48.31 14.68
C LYS A 2 -72.32 -46.90 15.05
N SER A 3 -72.37 -46.54 16.33
CA SER A 3 -71.87 -45.23 16.81
C SER A 3 -70.35 -45.08 16.74
N THR A 4 -69.58 -46.15 17.00
CA THR A 4 -68.11 -46.08 17.03
C THR A 4 -67.51 -45.91 15.64
N VAL A 5 -68.10 -46.56 14.63
CA VAL A 5 -67.67 -46.41 13.22
C VAL A 5 -67.91 -44.99 12.71
N THR A 6 -69.05 -44.38 13.10
CA THR A 6 -69.39 -43.02 12.68
C THR A 6 -68.43 -42.00 13.29
N ILE A 7 -68.12 -42.13 14.59
CA ILE A 7 -67.17 -41.25 15.29
C ILE A 7 -65.76 -41.35 14.67
N LEU A 8 -65.30 -42.58 14.39
CA LEU A 8 -64.00 -42.79 13.76
C LEU A 8 -63.93 -42.13 12.37
N GLY A 9 -64.99 -42.27 11.56
CA GLY A 9 -65.07 -41.63 10.25
C GLY A 9 -64.99 -40.11 10.29
N PHE A 10 -65.68 -39.46 11.24
CA PHE A 10 -65.59 -38.01 11.43
C PHE A 10 -64.20 -37.56 11.88
N LEU A 11 -63.57 -38.29 12.80
CA LEU A 11 -62.20 -37.98 13.24
C LEU A 11 -61.21 -38.11 12.08
N THR A 12 -61.32 -39.16 11.26
CA THR A 12 -60.46 -39.32 10.08
C THR A 12 -60.68 -38.19 9.07
N ALA A 13 -61.93 -37.84 8.74
CA ALA A 13 -62.21 -36.75 7.81
C ALA A 13 -61.71 -35.39 8.31
N PHE A 14 -61.87 -35.11 9.60
CA PHE A 14 -61.35 -33.89 10.23
C PHE A 14 -59.83 -33.82 10.11
N VAL A 15 -59.12 -34.91 10.45
CA VAL A 15 -57.66 -35.00 10.31
C VAL A 15 -57.22 -34.76 8.87
N ILE A 16 -57.91 -35.32 7.87
CA ILE A 16 -57.57 -35.13 6.45
C ILE A 16 -57.75 -33.68 6.01
N VAL A 17 -58.94 -33.09 6.23
CA VAL A 17 -59.23 -31.70 5.85
C VAL A 17 -58.25 -30.74 6.52
N TRP A 18 -57.91 -31.04 7.76
CA TRP A 18 -56.98 -30.26 8.54
C TRP A 18 -55.53 -30.34 8.00
N HIS A 19 -55.04 -31.52 7.61
CA HIS A 19 -53.74 -31.65 6.94
C HIS A 19 -53.72 -30.94 5.58
N ILE A 20 -54.82 -30.98 4.82
CA ILE A 20 -54.95 -30.24 3.56
C ILE A 20 -54.82 -28.74 3.80
N LYS A 21 -55.48 -28.20 4.84
CA LYS A 21 -55.39 -26.78 5.17
C LYS A 21 -53.94 -26.36 5.48
N ILE A 22 -53.21 -27.15 6.27
CA ILE A 22 -51.80 -26.87 6.57
C ILE A 22 -50.92 -26.99 5.34
N ALA A 23 -51.12 -28.02 4.51
CA ALA A 23 -50.39 -28.16 3.26
C ALA A 23 -50.64 -26.99 2.28
N CYS A 24 -51.75 -26.27 2.45
CA CYS A 24 -52.07 -25.07 1.67
C CYS A 24 -51.53 -23.76 2.29
N CYS A 25 -50.95 -23.78 3.50
CA CYS A 25 -50.25 -22.62 4.07
C CYS A 25 -48.84 -22.55 3.49
N THR A 26 -48.56 -21.53 2.69
CA THR A 26 -47.39 -21.42 1.80
C THR A 26 -46.07 -21.06 2.47
N GLU A 27 -46.01 -21.01 3.81
CA GLU A 27 -44.85 -20.47 4.55
C GLU A 27 -44.19 -21.50 5.47
N THR A 28 -44.71 -22.73 5.50
CA THR A 28 -44.19 -23.79 6.37
C THR A 28 -44.05 -25.10 5.62
N LYS A 29 -42.92 -25.78 5.82
CA LYS A 29 -42.67 -27.12 5.32
C LYS A 29 -42.88 -28.15 6.42
N ILE A 30 -43.70 -29.16 6.13
CA ILE A 30 -43.88 -30.32 7.03
C ILE A 30 -42.59 -31.15 7.00
N VAL A 31 -41.94 -31.32 8.15
CA VAL A 31 -40.70 -32.10 8.31
C VAL A 31 -40.87 -33.35 9.18
N GLY A 32 -42.06 -33.55 9.72
CA GLY A 32 -42.44 -34.77 10.42
C GLY A 32 -43.96 -34.82 10.62
N LEU A 33 -44.45 -35.92 11.21
CA LEU A 33 -45.90 -36.15 11.39
C LEU A 33 -46.62 -34.94 12.01
N PHE A 34 -45.92 -34.20 12.87
CA PHE A 34 -46.45 -33.03 13.57
C PHE A 34 -45.49 -31.84 13.61
N LYS A 35 -44.42 -31.87 12.82
CA LYS A 35 -43.35 -30.89 12.89
C LYS A 35 -43.33 -30.03 11.63
N VAL A 36 -43.25 -28.73 11.83
CA VAL A 36 -43.13 -27.72 10.77
C VAL A 36 -41.83 -26.94 10.94
N GLN A 37 -41.30 -26.44 9.82
CA GLN A 37 -40.21 -25.48 9.78
C GLN A 37 -40.55 -24.38 8.75
N PRO A 38 -40.00 -23.17 8.85
CA PRO A 38 -40.08 -22.19 7.77
C PRO A 38 -39.57 -22.81 6.47
N ASP A 39 -40.31 -22.63 5.39
CA ASP A 39 -39.96 -23.20 4.09
C ASP A 39 -38.91 -22.37 3.34
N GLN A 40 -38.80 -21.08 3.67
CA GLN A 40 -37.91 -20.11 3.06
C GLN A 40 -36.80 -19.65 4.03
N PRO A 41 -35.55 -19.52 3.56
CA PRO A 41 -34.49 -18.84 4.31
C PRO A 41 -34.89 -17.41 4.71
N GLY A 42 -34.29 -16.88 5.79
CA GLY A 42 -34.57 -15.52 6.30
C GLY A 42 -35.81 -15.43 7.19
N TYR A 43 -36.69 -16.42 7.11
CA TYR A 43 -37.86 -16.57 7.97
C TYR A 43 -37.56 -17.46 9.19
N THR A 44 -38.10 -17.08 10.35
CA THR A 44 -38.02 -17.88 11.58
C THR A 44 -39.30 -17.75 12.39
N TRP A 45 -39.47 -18.60 13.39
CA TRP A 45 -40.61 -18.56 14.28
C TRP A 45 -40.61 -17.26 15.10
N ASN A 46 -41.78 -16.63 15.22
CA ASN A 46 -42.02 -15.51 16.12
C ASN A 46 -42.07 -16.02 17.57
N ILE A 47 -40.89 -16.34 18.09
CA ILE A 47 -40.74 -16.70 19.51
C ILE A 47 -40.82 -15.38 20.28
N PRO A 48 -41.89 -15.12 21.06
CA PRO A 48 -42.01 -13.89 21.83
C PRO A 48 -40.81 -13.80 22.76
N ASP A 49 -40.04 -12.72 22.60
CA ASP A 49 -38.74 -12.44 23.17
C ASP A 49 -38.47 -13.18 24.49
N SER A 50 -37.88 -14.38 24.40
CA SER A 50 -36.97 -14.78 25.46
C SER A 50 -35.87 -13.73 25.44
N ASN A 51 -35.69 -12.97 26.53
CA ASN A 51 -34.70 -11.89 26.74
C ASN A 51 -33.23 -12.32 26.46
N LEU A 52 -32.94 -12.89 25.31
CA LEU A 52 -31.63 -13.27 24.83
C LEU A 52 -31.02 -11.99 24.28
N ILE A 53 -30.33 -11.28 25.17
CA ILE A 53 -29.45 -10.18 24.83
C ILE A 53 -28.49 -10.70 23.76
N PHE A 54 -28.60 -10.17 22.54
CA PHE A 54 -27.71 -10.46 21.44
C PHE A 54 -26.37 -9.77 21.74
N THR A 55 -25.50 -10.43 22.51
CA THR A 55 -24.11 -10.01 22.63
C THR A 55 -23.42 -10.23 21.28
N VAL A 56 -22.60 -9.26 20.87
CA VAL A 56 -21.86 -9.18 19.58
C VAL A 56 -20.73 -10.23 19.48
N VAL A 57 -20.96 -11.40 20.05
CA VAL A 57 -20.19 -12.63 19.79
C VAL A 57 -20.82 -13.23 18.55
N PRO A 58 -20.05 -13.83 17.60
CA PRO A 58 -20.63 -14.43 16.39
C PRO A 58 -21.87 -15.24 16.78
N PRO A 59 -23.05 -14.89 16.23
CA PRO A 59 -24.28 -15.53 16.65
C PRO A 59 -24.10 -17.03 16.50
N PRO A 60 -24.40 -17.84 17.54
CA PRO A 60 -24.42 -19.29 17.37
C PRO A 60 -25.30 -19.54 16.14
N GLU A 61 -24.81 -20.37 15.21
CA GLU A 61 -25.54 -20.68 13.98
C GLU A 61 -27.02 -20.81 14.35
N PRO A 62 -27.88 -19.91 13.82
CA PRO A 62 -29.27 -19.93 14.22
C PRO A 62 -29.73 -21.35 13.97
N ILE A 63 -30.18 -22.02 15.03
CA ILE A 63 -30.66 -23.39 14.96
C ILE A 63 -31.97 -23.31 14.16
N MET A 64 -31.84 -23.20 12.84
CA MET A 64 -32.92 -23.21 11.86
C MET A 64 -33.68 -24.54 11.89
N THR A 65 -33.22 -25.47 12.72
CA THR A 65 -33.69 -26.84 12.86
C THR A 65 -34.58 -27.07 14.06
N ALA A 66 -34.91 -26.04 14.85
CA ALA A 66 -35.98 -26.17 15.84
C ALA A 66 -37.30 -26.31 15.08
N ALA A 67 -37.64 -27.55 14.74
CA ALA A 67 -38.92 -27.87 14.15
C ALA A 67 -39.97 -27.74 15.26
N HIS A 68 -40.89 -26.80 15.09
CA HIS A 68 -41.98 -26.57 16.04
C HIS A 68 -43.12 -27.53 15.76
N PHE A 69 -43.91 -27.81 16.80
CA PHE A 69 -45.13 -28.55 16.58
C PHE A 69 -46.17 -27.65 15.91
N PHE A 70 -46.87 -28.17 14.89
CA PHE A 70 -47.80 -27.36 14.10
C PHE A 70 -48.93 -26.71 14.94
N TRP A 71 -49.20 -27.23 16.14
CA TRP A 71 -50.26 -26.75 17.04
C TRP A 71 -49.80 -25.59 17.94
N GLU A 72 -48.52 -25.22 17.89
CA GLU A 72 -47.99 -24.01 18.53
C GLU A 72 -48.34 -22.78 17.68
N ASP A 73 -48.32 -21.58 18.26
CA ASP A 73 -48.52 -20.33 17.52
C ASP A 73 -47.35 -20.12 16.55
N ASN A 74 -47.57 -20.57 15.32
CA ASN A 74 -46.58 -20.69 14.26
C ASN A 74 -46.53 -19.44 13.38
N ASN A 75 -46.50 -18.26 13.99
CA ASN A 75 -46.34 -17.03 13.24
C ASN A 75 -44.89 -16.97 12.74
N VAL A 76 -44.69 -17.06 11.43
CA VAL A 76 -43.38 -16.98 10.81
C VAL A 76 -43.07 -15.51 10.55
N VAL A 77 -41.91 -15.04 10.98
CA VAL A 77 -41.48 -13.65 10.81
C VAL A 77 -40.14 -13.59 10.10
N TRP A 78 -40.03 -12.64 9.17
CA TRP A 78 -38.77 -12.27 8.55
C TRP A 78 -37.85 -11.66 9.62
N ARG A 79 -36.58 -12.08 9.65
CA ARG A 79 -35.56 -11.47 10.51
C ARG A 79 -34.38 -11.01 9.70
N GLU A 80 -33.93 -9.79 9.96
CA GLU A 80 -32.72 -9.21 9.38
C GLU A 80 -31.46 -9.95 9.87
N ASN A 81 -30.40 -9.91 9.05
CA ASN A 81 -29.07 -10.49 9.31
C ASN A 81 -29.04 -12.02 9.46
N MET A 82 -30.06 -12.73 8.95
CA MET A 82 -30.06 -14.19 8.87
C MET A 82 -29.28 -14.63 7.61
N PRO A 83 -28.28 -15.52 7.73
CA PRO A 83 -27.53 -16.01 6.58
C PRO A 83 -28.37 -16.97 5.74
N HIS A 84 -28.18 -16.91 4.42
CA HIS A 84 -28.75 -17.91 3.52
C HIS A 84 -27.91 -19.20 3.56
N PRO A 85 -28.52 -20.41 3.63
CA PRO A 85 -27.77 -21.66 3.85
C PRO A 85 -26.81 -22.04 2.70
N ASN A 86 -27.10 -21.59 1.47
CA ASN A 86 -26.37 -21.97 0.26
C ASN A 86 -25.69 -20.82 -0.49
N TYR A 87 -25.85 -19.57 -0.03
CA TYR A 87 -25.39 -18.39 -0.76
C TYR A 87 -24.74 -17.40 0.20
N GLN A 88 -23.78 -16.61 -0.31
CA GLN A 88 -23.04 -15.62 0.49
C GLN A 88 -23.84 -14.32 0.62
N VAL A 89 -25.04 -14.43 1.18
CA VAL A 89 -26.01 -13.34 1.37
C VAL A 89 -26.66 -13.43 2.75
N ILE A 90 -27.13 -12.30 3.25
CA ILE A 90 -27.91 -12.18 4.49
C ILE A 90 -29.23 -11.46 4.22
N SER A 91 -30.24 -11.72 5.04
CA SER A 91 -31.51 -11.02 4.95
C SER A 91 -31.36 -9.55 5.35
N ALA A 92 -32.01 -8.65 4.60
CA ALA A 92 -32.08 -7.23 4.92
C ALA A 92 -33.21 -6.93 5.90
N SER A 93 -33.33 -5.67 6.34
CA SER A 93 -34.47 -5.18 7.14
C SER A 93 -35.80 -5.24 6.38
N GLU A 94 -35.77 -5.20 5.04
CA GLU A 94 -36.94 -5.35 4.18
C GLU A 94 -37.29 -6.83 3.98
N VAL A 95 -38.58 -7.17 4.09
CA VAL A 95 -39.09 -8.53 3.92
C VAL A 95 -38.78 -9.04 2.51
N ASN A 96 -38.30 -10.29 2.40
CA ASN A 96 -37.90 -10.94 1.15
C ASN A 96 -36.74 -10.28 0.41
N ARG A 97 -36.01 -9.35 1.05
CA ARG A 97 -34.84 -8.72 0.43
C ARG A 97 -33.55 -9.29 0.99
N TRP A 98 -32.67 -9.73 0.11
CA TRP A 98 -31.34 -10.22 0.45
C TRP A 98 -30.29 -9.16 0.11
N ILE A 99 -29.18 -9.17 0.84
CA ILE A 99 -27.99 -8.38 0.53
C ILE A 99 -26.76 -9.29 0.56
N PRO A 100 -25.75 -9.07 -0.30
CA PRO A 100 -24.50 -9.84 -0.24
C PRO A 100 -23.82 -9.68 1.12
N LEU A 101 -23.12 -10.72 1.55
CA LEU A 101 -22.20 -10.61 2.67
C LEU A 101 -21.11 -9.56 2.36
N PRO A 102 -20.53 -8.93 3.39
CA PRO A 102 -19.40 -8.02 3.20
C PRO A 102 -18.31 -8.64 2.30
N GLY A 103 -17.87 -7.88 1.30
CA GLY A 103 -16.83 -8.29 0.35
C GLY A 103 -17.35 -9.04 -0.88
N TYR A 104 -18.62 -9.45 -0.86
CA TYR A 104 -19.31 -10.03 -2.01
C TYR A 104 -20.12 -8.98 -2.75
N VAL A 105 -20.27 -9.20 -4.05
CA VAL A 105 -21.19 -8.45 -4.92
C VAL A 105 -22.06 -9.42 -5.70
N TRP A 106 -23.23 -8.95 -6.14
CA TRP A 106 -24.11 -9.73 -7.00
C TRP A 106 -23.44 -10.04 -8.32
N GLU A 107 -23.56 -11.29 -8.79
CA GLU A 107 -23.10 -11.66 -10.13
C GLU A 107 -24.02 -11.10 -11.22
N ASN A 108 -25.32 -10.99 -10.92
CA ASN A 108 -26.31 -10.37 -11.78
C ASN A 108 -27.46 -9.76 -10.96
N GLU A 109 -28.30 -8.92 -11.59
CA GLU A 109 -29.42 -8.23 -10.92
C GLU A 109 -30.76 -8.97 -11.08
N THR A 110 -30.75 -10.27 -11.40
CA THR A 110 -31.99 -11.04 -11.62
C THR A 110 -32.67 -11.34 -10.29
N ASP A 111 -33.93 -10.94 -10.17
CA ASP A 111 -34.71 -11.23 -8.96
C ASP A 111 -34.82 -12.74 -8.71
N GLY A 112 -34.53 -13.16 -7.48
CA GLY A 112 -34.46 -14.57 -7.08
C GLY A 112 -33.17 -15.32 -7.43
N ASP A 113 -32.22 -14.70 -8.14
CA ASP A 113 -30.86 -15.23 -8.27
C ASP A 113 -29.98 -14.67 -7.13
N PHE A 114 -29.50 -15.56 -6.27
CA PHE A 114 -28.67 -15.19 -5.12
C PHE A 114 -27.17 -15.44 -5.36
N SER A 115 -26.76 -15.62 -6.62
CA SER A 115 -25.37 -15.82 -6.99
C SER A 115 -24.56 -14.56 -6.70
N THR A 116 -23.53 -14.71 -5.88
CA THR A 116 -22.59 -13.66 -5.52
C THR A 116 -21.16 -14.14 -5.74
N HIS A 117 -20.24 -13.20 -5.92
CA HIS A 117 -18.81 -13.50 -5.99
C HIS A 117 -18.03 -12.49 -5.16
N TRP A 118 -16.87 -12.93 -4.67
CA TRP A 118 -15.94 -12.09 -3.93
C TRP A 118 -15.30 -11.06 -4.86
N GLN A 119 -15.31 -9.78 -4.47
CA GLN A 119 -14.72 -8.71 -5.26
C GLN A 119 -13.70 -7.92 -4.44
N ALA A 120 -12.42 -8.09 -4.79
CA ALA A 120 -11.32 -7.35 -4.18
C ALA A 120 -11.52 -5.83 -4.31
N GLY A 121 -11.18 -5.10 -3.25
CA GLY A 121 -11.37 -3.64 -3.15
C GLY A 121 -12.75 -3.21 -2.64
N THR A 122 -13.72 -4.13 -2.51
CA THR A 122 -15.03 -3.83 -1.91
C THR A 122 -14.86 -3.46 -0.44
N ALA A 123 -15.40 -2.31 -0.03
CA ALA A 123 -15.31 -1.84 1.34
C ALA A 123 -16.24 -2.62 2.29
N HIS A 124 -15.75 -2.91 3.49
CA HIS A 124 -16.58 -3.50 4.53
C HIS A 124 -17.58 -2.44 5.07
N PRO A 125 -18.87 -2.76 5.26
CA PRO A 125 -19.89 -1.78 5.62
C PRO A 125 -19.66 -1.13 7.00
N TYR A 126 -19.01 -1.85 7.92
CA TYR A 126 -18.83 -1.41 9.32
C TYR A 126 -17.39 -1.28 9.79
N ALA A 127 -16.40 -1.65 8.96
CA ALA A 127 -14.99 -1.68 9.34
C ALA A 127 -14.15 -0.93 8.30
N LYS A 128 -13.02 -0.33 8.71
CA LYS A 128 -12.13 0.42 7.80
C LYS A 128 -11.16 -0.52 7.08
N VAL A 129 -11.72 -1.55 6.46
CA VAL A 129 -11.03 -2.59 5.68
C VAL A 129 -11.70 -2.74 4.32
N VAL A 130 -10.98 -3.29 3.36
CA VAL A 130 -11.50 -3.68 2.05
C VAL A 130 -11.17 -5.14 1.77
N ALA A 131 -12.00 -5.79 0.95
CA ALA A 131 -11.77 -7.15 0.49
C ALA A 131 -10.39 -7.26 -0.20
N ALA A 132 -9.59 -8.26 0.18
CA ALA A 132 -8.33 -8.55 -0.47
C ALA A 132 -8.55 -9.43 -1.72
N GLU A 133 -7.47 -9.86 -2.37
CA GLU A 133 -7.55 -10.67 -3.60
C GLU A 133 -8.08 -12.08 -3.36
N ARG A 134 -7.80 -12.67 -2.19
CA ARG A 134 -8.30 -13.98 -1.79
C ARG A 134 -9.63 -13.84 -1.04
N GLU A 135 -10.58 -14.71 -1.35
CA GLU A 135 -11.89 -14.75 -0.67
C GLU A 135 -11.74 -14.93 0.84
N GLY A 136 -12.47 -14.11 1.60
CA GLY A 136 -12.43 -14.09 3.07
C GLY A 136 -11.27 -13.29 3.66
N ASP A 137 -10.24 -12.95 2.88
CA ASP A 137 -9.15 -12.12 3.36
C ASP A 137 -9.50 -10.64 3.29
N TRP A 138 -9.17 -9.91 4.34
CA TRP A 138 -9.38 -8.47 4.43
C TRP A 138 -8.04 -7.74 4.53
N LYS A 139 -7.95 -6.57 3.92
CA LYS A 139 -6.82 -5.66 4.08
C LYS A 139 -7.29 -4.32 4.64
N PRO A 140 -6.50 -3.65 5.49
CA PRO A 140 -6.88 -2.34 5.99
C PRO A 140 -6.98 -1.35 4.84
N MET A 141 -7.90 -0.38 4.96
CA MET A 141 -7.92 0.77 4.07
C MET A 141 -6.60 1.54 4.20
N PRO A 142 -6.18 2.30 3.17
CA PRO A 142 -5.02 3.17 3.28
C PRO A 142 -5.06 4.03 4.55
N GLY A 143 -3.93 4.11 5.26
CA GLY A 143 -3.78 4.87 6.50
C GLY A 143 -4.22 4.14 7.78
N TYR A 144 -4.78 2.94 7.63
CA TYR A 144 -5.12 2.05 8.73
C TYR A 144 -4.16 0.85 8.78
N LYS A 145 -3.97 0.30 9.99
CA LYS A 145 -3.36 -1.00 10.24
C LYS A 145 -4.25 -1.85 11.13
N PHE A 146 -4.12 -3.18 11.05
CA PHE A 146 -4.78 -4.05 12.01
C PHE A 146 -4.20 -3.84 13.42
N THR A 147 -5.06 -3.89 14.44
CA THR A 147 -4.62 -3.82 15.85
C THR A 147 -3.87 -5.07 16.27
N ASN A 148 -4.25 -6.21 15.71
CA ASN A 148 -3.63 -7.52 15.91
C ASN A 148 -3.69 -8.27 14.58
N GLU A 149 -2.55 -8.70 14.05
CA GLU A 149 -2.49 -9.40 12.76
C GLU A 149 -3.18 -10.77 12.79
N ALA A 150 -3.37 -11.35 13.99
CA ALA A 150 -4.05 -12.62 14.18
C ALA A 150 -5.55 -12.51 14.48
N ASP A 151 -6.09 -11.29 14.62
CA ASP A 151 -7.50 -11.12 15.00
C ASP A 151 -8.45 -11.26 13.80
N GLU A 152 -9.41 -12.16 13.92
CA GLU A 152 -10.54 -12.32 13.00
C GLU A 152 -11.56 -11.17 13.09
N ASN A 153 -11.40 -10.24 14.05
CA ASN A 153 -12.37 -9.19 14.35
C ASN A 153 -12.32 -7.97 13.41
N LEU A 154 -11.40 -7.96 12.43
CA LEU A 154 -11.20 -6.87 11.46
C LEU A 154 -10.98 -5.49 12.09
N SER A 155 -10.53 -5.44 13.35
CA SER A 155 -10.28 -4.19 14.07
C SER A 155 -9.03 -3.51 13.53
N VAL A 156 -9.18 -2.25 13.18
CA VAL A 156 -8.09 -1.44 12.63
C VAL A 156 -7.97 -0.11 13.36
N ILE A 157 -6.75 0.39 13.42
CA ILE A 157 -6.40 1.69 13.96
C ILE A 157 -5.72 2.53 12.89
N TRP A 158 -6.03 3.83 12.91
CA TRP A 158 -5.33 4.79 12.08
C TRP A 158 -3.90 4.96 12.58
N GLU A 159 -2.93 4.95 11.67
CA GLU A 159 -1.52 5.15 11.99
C GLU A 159 -0.92 6.25 11.11
N PRO A 160 -0.54 7.40 11.71
CA PRO A 160 0.13 8.48 10.99
C PRO A 160 1.43 8.01 10.33
N GLY A 161 1.74 8.57 9.17
CA GLY A 161 2.94 8.25 8.40
C GLY A 161 2.80 7.07 7.44
N LEU A 162 1.73 6.28 7.50
CA LEU A 162 1.47 5.24 6.51
C LEU A 162 1.22 5.85 5.12
N GLN A 163 1.87 5.30 4.09
CA GLN A 163 1.72 5.76 2.71
C GLN A 163 0.38 5.30 2.10
N HIS A 164 -0.24 6.16 1.31
CA HIS A 164 -1.41 5.79 0.53
C HIS A 164 -0.99 4.89 -0.65
N THR A 165 -1.73 3.81 -0.91
CA THR A 165 -1.38 2.83 -1.95
C THR A 165 -1.45 3.39 -3.37
N SER A 166 -2.43 4.25 -3.64
CA SER A 166 -2.67 4.84 -4.97
C SER A 166 -2.24 6.30 -5.14
N TYR A 167 -1.82 6.98 -4.06
CA TYR A 167 -1.55 8.42 -4.08
C TYR A 167 -0.26 8.73 -3.35
N LYS A 168 0.44 9.78 -3.78
CA LYS A 168 1.68 10.27 -3.15
C LYS A 168 1.35 11.11 -1.91
N ALA A 169 0.70 10.47 -0.95
CA ALA A 169 0.27 11.05 0.32
C ALA A 169 0.57 10.09 1.48
N ILE A 170 0.70 10.65 2.68
CA ILE A 170 0.84 9.90 3.93
C ILE A 170 -0.29 10.26 4.89
N ALA A 171 -0.67 9.30 5.72
CA ALA A 171 -1.66 9.47 6.75
C ALA A 171 -1.22 10.57 7.73
N ALA A 172 -2.09 11.55 7.99
CA ALA A 172 -1.84 12.60 8.95
C ALA A 172 -2.10 12.12 10.39
N GLU A 173 -1.89 12.99 11.38
CA GLU A 173 -2.20 12.70 12.79
C GLU A 173 -3.70 12.42 13.02
N GLU A 174 -4.56 13.12 12.29
CA GLU A 174 -6.02 12.96 12.39
C GLU A 174 -6.51 11.81 11.48
N ALA A 175 -7.37 10.96 12.03
CA ALA A 175 -7.90 9.81 11.30
C ALA A 175 -8.72 10.21 10.06
N GLY A 176 -8.33 9.67 8.90
CA GLY A 176 -8.94 9.99 7.62
C GLY A 176 -8.37 11.23 6.94
N SER A 177 -7.48 11.98 7.59
CA SER A 177 -6.80 13.13 7.03
C SER A 177 -5.49 12.71 6.36
N TRP A 178 -5.19 13.28 5.20
CA TRP A 178 -3.97 12.97 4.44
C TRP A 178 -3.13 14.22 4.28
N VAL A 179 -1.81 14.06 4.30
CA VAL A 179 -0.86 15.12 3.91
C VAL A 179 -0.09 14.65 2.67
N PRO A 180 0.20 15.55 1.71
CA PRO A 180 0.95 15.15 0.54
C PRO A 180 2.37 14.77 0.95
N MET A 181 2.97 13.82 0.25
CA MET A 181 4.39 13.53 0.42
C MET A 181 5.24 14.76 0.06
N PRO A 182 6.46 14.89 0.61
CA PRO A 182 7.39 15.93 0.17
C PRO A 182 7.51 15.99 -1.37
N GLY A 183 7.54 17.19 -1.92
CA GLY A 183 7.51 17.53 -3.34
C GLY A 183 6.12 17.53 -3.98
N TYR A 184 5.08 17.03 -3.32
CA TYR A 184 3.72 17.00 -3.86
C TYR A 184 2.79 18.01 -3.19
N GLN A 185 1.76 18.42 -3.93
CA GLN A 185 0.69 19.29 -3.46
C GLN A 185 -0.67 18.77 -3.92
N PHE A 186 -1.67 18.81 -3.04
CA PHE A 186 -3.05 18.50 -3.42
C PHE A 186 -3.61 19.59 -4.33
N VAL A 187 -4.21 19.18 -5.46
CA VAL A 187 -5.01 20.05 -6.31
C VAL A 187 -6.45 20.01 -5.85
N MET A 188 -6.91 21.12 -5.27
CA MET A 188 -8.26 21.24 -4.70
C MET A 188 -9.25 21.75 -5.74
N ASN A 189 -10.41 21.09 -5.83
CA ASN A 189 -11.58 21.61 -6.52
C ASN A 189 -12.70 21.82 -5.48
N GLY A 190 -12.79 23.04 -4.96
CA GLY A 190 -13.61 23.33 -3.78
C GLY A 190 -13.04 22.65 -2.53
N ASN A 191 -13.85 21.80 -1.88
CA ASN A 191 -13.48 21.11 -0.63
C ASN A 191 -13.00 19.66 -0.86
N VAL A 192 -12.92 19.22 -2.12
CA VAL A 192 -12.48 17.88 -2.48
C VAL A 192 -11.16 18.01 -3.22
N TRP A 193 -10.14 17.29 -2.76
CA TRP A 193 -8.91 17.17 -3.53
C TRP A 193 -9.16 16.21 -4.69
N THR A 194 -8.71 16.60 -5.87
CA THR A 194 -8.99 15.89 -7.14
C THR A 194 -7.76 15.23 -7.71
N ASP A 195 -6.57 15.74 -7.39
CA ASP A 195 -5.31 15.24 -7.91
C ASP A 195 -4.15 15.60 -6.96
N LEU A 196 -2.98 15.04 -7.25
CA LEU A 196 -1.70 15.28 -6.59
C LEU A 196 -0.66 15.67 -7.64
N VAL A 197 -0.16 16.91 -7.57
CA VAL A 197 0.80 17.42 -8.54
C VAL A 197 2.15 17.61 -7.87
N TRP A 198 3.20 17.19 -8.57
CA TRP A 198 4.58 17.47 -8.18
C TRP A 198 4.90 18.96 -8.41
N THR A 199 5.38 19.64 -7.37
CA THR A 199 5.71 21.06 -7.41
C THR A 199 7.21 21.21 -7.13
N PRO A 200 8.04 21.47 -8.16
CA PRO A 200 9.48 21.62 -7.97
C PRO A 200 9.81 22.88 -7.18
N GLY A 201 10.95 22.86 -6.48
CA GLY A 201 11.44 23.99 -5.69
C GLY A 201 10.79 24.15 -4.31
N LEU A 202 9.84 23.28 -3.92
CA LEU A 202 9.33 23.25 -2.55
C LEU A 202 10.42 22.83 -1.57
N ARG A 203 10.56 23.62 -0.51
CA ARG A 203 11.57 23.49 0.54
C ARG A 203 10.97 22.81 1.77
N TYR A 204 11.69 21.83 2.33
CA TYR A 204 11.27 21.06 3.49
C TYR A 204 12.31 21.19 4.61
N ASP A 205 12.15 22.20 5.46
CA ASP A 205 13.14 22.57 6.48
C ASP A 205 13.41 21.49 7.54
N SER A 206 12.44 20.63 7.82
CA SER A 206 12.57 19.50 8.75
C SER A 206 13.50 18.41 8.21
N PHE A 207 13.56 18.26 6.88
CA PHE A 207 14.39 17.27 6.20
C PHE A 207 15.62 17.90 5.53
N LYS A 208 15.71 19.24 5.46
CA LYS A 208 16.77 19.98 4.76
C LYS A 208 16.93 19.54 3.29
N ILE A 209 15.80 19.37 2.60
CA ILE A 209 15.73 19.01 1.17
C ILE A 209 14.82 19.94 0.38
N ILE A 210 15.04 20.02 -0.92
CA ILE A 210 14.25 20.73 -1.92
C ILE A 210 13.76 19.71 -2.94
N SER A 211 12.50 19.81 -3.37
CA SER A 211 12.00 19.03 -4.51
C SER A 211 12.66 19.48 -5.82
N ASP A 212 13.18 18.54 -6.59
CA ASP A 212 13.80 18.80 -7.89
C ASP A 212 12.75 18.97 -9.00
N THR A 213 13.19 19.36 -10.19
CA THR A 213 12.43 19.41 -11.44
C THR A 213 11.85 18.07 -11.87
N GLN A 214 12.48 16.95 -11.51
CA GLN A 214 11.97 15.61 -11.80
C GLN A 214 11.11 15.07 -10.63
N PRO A 215 9.94 14.48 -10.90
CA PRO A 215 9.11 13.86 -9.87
C PRO A 215 9.86 12.82 -9.05
N ASP A 216 9.59 12.80 -7.74
CA ASP A 216 10.23 11.93 -6.74
C ASP A 216 11.75 12.15 -6.58
N ASN A 217 12.34 13.16 -7.22
CA ASN A 217 13.74 13.51 -7.03
C ASN A 217 13.89 14.68 -6.04
N PHE A 218 14.90 14.61 -5.18
CA PHE A 218 15.15 15.60 -4.15
C PHE A 218 16.61 16.03 -4.18
N LEU A 219 16.83 17.32 -3.94
CA LEU A 219 18.14 17.91 -3.74
C LEU A 219 18.32 18.21 -2.25
N PRO A 220 19.48 17.91 -1.65
CA PRO A 220 19.75 18.39 -0.30
C PRO A 220 19.87 19.92 -0.31
N TYR A 221 19.62 20.57 0.83
CA TYR A 221 19.95 21.98 1.00
C TYR A 221 21.43 22.21 0.73
N PRO A 222 21.84 23.43 0.33
CA PRO A 222 23.24 23.77 0.21
C PRO A 222 24.00 23.41 1.50
N GLY A 223 25.14 22.73 1.35
CA GLY A 223 26.00 22.30 2.46
C GLY A 223 25.62 20.97 3.11
N TYR A 224 24.51 20.37 2.69
CA TYR A 224 24.09 19.03 3.10
C TYR A 224 24.34 18.00 2.00
N ARG A 225 24.48 16.73 2.40
CA ARG A 225 24.43 15.58 1.49
C ARG A 225 23.53 14.48 2.04
N PHE A 226 22.94 13.69 1.15
CA PHE A 226 22.21 12.49 1.56
C PHE A 226 23.15 11.49 2.25
N VAL A 227 22.68 10.93 3.36
CA VAL A 227 23.40 9.84 4.06
C VAL A 227 23.33 8.56 3.23
N ASN A 228 22.15 8.24 2.68
CA ASN A 228 21.89 7.07 1.83
C ASN A 228 21.10 7.50 0.56
N PRO A 229 21.79 8.02 -0.47
CA PRO A 229 21.13 8.48 -1.69
C PRO A 229 20.24 7.40 -2.31
N GLY A 230 18.99 7.76 -2.63
CA GLY A 230 18.00 6.86 -3.27
C GLY A 230 17.22 5.96 -2.32
N SER A 231 17.62 5.85 -1.04
CA SER A 231 16.95 5.01 -0.05
C SER A 231 16.32 5.80 1.10
N SER A 232 16.91 6.94 1.47
CA SER A 232 16.40 7.81 2.53
C SER A 232 16.52 9.29 2.15
N LEU A 233 15.63 10.11 2.72
CA LEU A 233 15.68 11.57 2.66
C LEU A 233 16.56 12.17 3.77
N ASP A 234 17.18 11.34 4.60
CA ASP A 234 18.10 11.80 5.63
C ASP A 234 19.32 12.46 5.00
N VAL A 235 19.61 13.68 5.46
CA VAL A 235 20.79 14.42 5.07
C VAL A 235 21.65 14.74 6.28
N ILE A 236 22.94 14.92 6.03
CA ILE A 236 23.92 15.35 7.02
C ILE A 236 24.65 16.58 6.50
N TRP A 237 24.93 17.52 7.40
CA TRP A 237 25.81 18.63 7.11
C TRP A 237 27.22 18.11 6.83
N ASP A 238 27.79 18.46 5.69
CA ASP A 238 29.08 17.91 5.24
C ASP A 238 30.07 19.04 4.95
N PRO A 239 30.98 19.34 5.89
CA PRO A 239 31.97 20.40 5.72
C PRO A 239 32.76 20.24 4.42
N GLY A 240 32.92 21.34 3.69
CA GLY A 240 33.57 21.38 2.39
C GLY A 240 32.64 21.24 1.19
N VAL A 241 31.36 20.86 1.37
CA VAL A 241 30.37 20.86 0.29
C VAL A 241 30.14 22.29 -0.21
N ILE A 242 30.18 22.47 -1.54
CA ILE A 242 30.01 23.77 -2.19
C ILE A 242 28.55 24.22 -2.07
N ASP A 243 28.33 25.51 -1.78
CA ASP A 243 27.01 26.12 -1.81
C ASP A 243 26.47 26.08 -3.26
N SER A 244 25.33 25.41 -3.47
CA SER A 244 24.72 25.33 -4.80
C SER A 244 24.22 26.68 -5.30
N ASP A 245 23.94 27.61 -4.38
CA ASP A 245 23.48 28.97 -4.70
C ASP A 245 24.66 29.94 -4.88
N ASP A 246 25.83 29.65 -4.29
CA ASP A 246 27.05 30.46 -4.35
C ASP A 246 28.34 29.62 -4.40
N SER A 247 28.83 29.34 -5.61
CA SER A 247 30.06 28.53 -5.80
C SER A 247 31.34 29.06 -5.14
N THR A 248 31.33 30.29 -4.60
CA THR A 248 32.44 30.88 -3.83
C THR A 248 32.43 30.50 -2.35
N ARG A 249 31.42 29.76 -1.88
CA ARG A 249 31.27 29.35 -0.48
C ARG A 249 31.26 27.84 -0.35
N ILE A 250 31.79 27.35 0.76
CA ILE A 250 31.75 25.93 1.15
C ILE A 250 31.20 25.81 2.58
N ALA A 251 30.53 24.70 2.87
CA ALA A 251 30.02 24.38 4.19
C ALA A 251 31.17 24.38 5.21
N GLY A 252 31.04 25.15 6.28
CA GLY A 252 32.02 25.21 7.35
C GLY A 252 31.92 24.02 8.32
N ASN A 253 32.78 24.02 9.35
CA ASN A 253 32.84 22.92 10.34
C ASN A 253 31.62 22.84 11.29
N LEU A 254 30.77 23.86 11.31
CA LEU A 254 29.54 23.91 12.12
C LEU A 254 28.34 23.99 11.18
N GLU A 255 27.25 23.31 11.55
CA GLU A 255 26.03 23.31 10.73
C GLU A 255 25.51 24.74 10.51
N GLY A 256 25.28 25.09 9.25
CA GLY A 256 24.81 26.42 8.84
C GLY A 256 25.90 27.50 8.77
N THR A 257 27.16 27.20 9.09
CA THR A 257 28.27 28.13 8.83
C THR A 257 28.83 27.95 7.44
N TRP A 258 29.33 29.03 6.84
CA TRP A 258 29.85 29.00 5.48
C TRP A 258 31.21 29.68 5.47
N ASP A 259 32.20 29.01 4.91
CA ASP A 259 33.53 29.53 4.71
C ASP A 259 33.68 29.99 3.25
N ASN A 260 34.42 31.07 3.03
CA ASN A 260 34.78 31.45 1.68
C ASN A 260 35.69 30.37 1.12
N ARG A 261 35.30 29.81 -0.02
CA ARG A 261 36.16 28.94 -0.81
C ARG A 261 37.37 29.77 -1.18
N VAL A 262 38.50 29.47 -0.56
CA VAL A 262 39.79 29.93 -1.06
C VAL A 262 39.96 29.19 -2.37
N ILE A 263 39.53 29.82 -3.47
CA ILE A 263 40.03 29.49 -4.79
C ILE A 263 41.47 29.92 -4.72
N GLU A 264 42.32 29.10 -4.11
CA GLU A 264 43.74 29.15 -4.41
C GLU A 264 43.75 29.07 -5.92
N SER A 265 44.10 30.18 -6.56
CA SER A 265 44.39 30.23 -7.97
C SER A 265 45.69 29.45 -8.18
N SER A 266 45.68 28.18 -7.82
CA SER A 266 46.52 27.15 -8.37
C SER A 266 46.02 26.91 -9.79
N PHE A 267 46.09 27.97 -10.61
CA PHE A 267 46.77 27.74 -11.87
C PHE A 267 48.04 27.02 -11.46
N PRO A 268 48.25 25.74 -11.82
CA PRO A 268 49.59 25.18 -11.69
C PRO A 268 50.47 26.26 -12.29
N HIS A 269 51.39 26.83 -11.51
CA HIS A 269 52.38 27.72 -12.08
C HIS A 269 52.84 26.97 -13.31
N GLU A 270 52.59 27.53 -14.50
CA GLU A 270 53.04 26.92 -15.74
C GLU A 270 54.47 26.52 -15.44
N PRO A 271 54.79 25.21 -15.45
CA PRO A 271 56.08 24.76 -15.01
C PRO A 271 57.08 25.61 -15.76
N THR A 272 57.90 26.32 -14.99
CA THR A 272 58.84 27.27 -15.59
C THR A 272 59.60 26.52 -16.69
N SER A 273 59.97 27.18 -17.78
CA SER A 273 60.72 26.52 -18.87
C SER A 273 61.86 25.63 -18.32
N ALA A 274 62.51 26.05 -17.24
CA ALA A 274 63.49 25.28 -16.47
C ALA A 274 62.98 23.93 -15.91
N GLN A 275 61.76 23.85 -15.35
CA GLN A 275 61.16 22.60 -14.88
C GLN A 275 60.76 21.68 -16.04
N HIS A 276 60.32 22.23 -17.17
CA HIS A 276 60.11 21.45 -18.39
C HIS A 276 61.43 20.82 -18.89
N TYR A 277 62.53 21.57 -18.88
CA TYR A 277 63.85 21.04 -19.24
C TYR A 277 64.39 20.02 -18.23
N ALA A 278 64.18 20.23 -16.92
CA ALA A 278 64.61 19.29 -15.89
C ALA A 278 63.86 17.96 -16.01
N ASN A 279 62.54 17.98 -16.22
CA ASN A 279 61.74 16.77 -16.35
C ASN A 279 62.02 16.02 -17.66
N ALA A 280 62.27 16.74 -18.77
CA ALA A 280 62.72 16.13 -20.02
C ALA A 280 64.11 15.49 -19.88
N GLY A 281 65.05 16.15 -19.19
CA GLY A 281 66.39 15.63 -18.93
C GLY A 281 66.39 14.37 -18.06
N VAL A 282 65.56 14.33 -17.00
CA VAL A 282 65.41 13.16 -16.14
C VAL A 282 64.80 11.98 -16.92
N GLY A 283 63.83 12.23 -17.80
CA GLY A 283 63.25 11.20 -18.66
C GLY A 283 64.28 10.54 -19.58
N VAL A 284 65.17 11.33 -20.20
CA VAL A 284 66.22 10.82 -21.10
C VAL A 284 67.30 10.03 -20.34
N VAL A 285 67.66 10.44 -19.12
CA VAL A 285 68.65 9.71 -18.30
C VAL A 285 68.06 8.39 -17.80
N VAL A 286 66.82 8.38 -17.34
CA VAL A 286 66.15 7.16 -16.85
C VAL A 286 65.92 6.16 -17.99
N ALA A 287 65.56 6.62 -19.20
CA ALA A 287 65.42 5.77 -20.37
C ALA A 287 66.75 5.09 -20.77
N ASN A 288 67.85 5.86 -20.80
CA ASN A 288 69.17 5.31 -21.13
C ASN A 288 69.70 4.32 -20.09
N VAL A 289 69.45 4.56 -18.79
CA VAL A 289 69.82 3.61 -17.73
C VAL A 289 68.96 2.34 -17.78
N ALA A 290 67.67 2.46 -18.07
CA ALA A 290 66.79 1.31 -18.23
C ALA A 290 67.18 0.42 -19.42
N GLU A 291 67.57 1.01 -20.56
CA GLU A 291 68.03 0.25 -21.73
C GLU A 291 69.36 -0.47 -21.45
N TRP A 292 70.26 0.14 -20.69
CA TRP A 292 71.53 -0.49 -20.27
C TRP A 292 71.32 -1.68 -19.33
N ILE A 293 70.36 -1.60 -18.40
CA ILE A 293 70.12 -2.64 -17.39
C ILE A 293 69.27 -3.78 -17.95
N PHE A 294 68.25 -3.48 -18.75
CA PHE A 294 67.21 -4.46 -19.11
C PHE A 294 67.24 -4.89 -20.58
N GLY A 295 68.14 -4.32 -21.40
CA GLY A 295 68.14 -4.52 -22.85
C GLY A 295 66.96 -3.81 -23.53
N LYS A 296 66.96 -3.83 -24.88
CA LYS A 296 65.95 -3.13 -25.69
C LYS A 296 64.52 -3.45 -25.23
N ASN A 297 63.78 -2.42 -24.83
CA ASN A 297 62.37 -2.51 -24.46
C ASN A 297 61.52 -1.69 -25.44
N SER A 298 60.22 -1.97 -25.52
CA SER A 298 59.29 -1.28 -26.43
C SER A 298 59.10 0.22 -26.16
N PHE A 299 59.72 0.76 -25.11
CA PHE A 299 59.70 2.19 -24.77
C PHE A 299 60.75 2.98 -25.55
N SER A 300 61.84 2.34 -26.01
CA SER A 300 62.85 2.99 -26.87
C SER A 300 62.29 3.38 -28.24
N ASP A 301 61.37 2.58 -28.77
CA ASP A 301 60.79 2.78 -30.10
C ASP A 301 59.88 4.02 -30.15
N TYR A 302 59.33 4.43 -29.01
CA TYR A 302 58.49 5.64 -28.89
C TYR A 302 59.31 6.93 -28.83
N VAL A 303 60.61 6.85 -28.51
CA VAL A 303 61.53 8.00 -28.45
C VAL A 303 62.29 8.18 -29.78
N GLU A 304 62.13 7.27 -30.75
CA GLU A 304 62.71 7.41 -32.09
C GLU A 304 61.99 8.41 -33.01
N GLU A 305 60.88 9.02 -32.56
CA GLU A 305 60.21 10.10 -33.28
C GLU A 305 61.17 11.30 -33.47
N GLU A 306 61.29 11.80 -34.71
CA GLU A 306 62.30 12.82 -35.12
C GLU A 306 62.32 14.07 -34.21
N SER A 307 61.20 14.39 -33.58
CA SER A 307 61.03 15.50 -32.64
C SER A 307 61.94 15.40 -31.41
N ALA A 308 62.17 14.19 -30.87
CA ALA A 308 63.05 13.97 -29.73
C ALA A 308 64.54 14.07 -30.13
N LYS A 309 64.90 13.64 -31.35
CA LYS A 309 66.28 13.75 -31.87
C LYS A 309 66.70 15.20 -32.11
N GLU A 310 65.79 16.04 -32.61
CA GLU A 310 66.05 17.48 -32.80
C GLU A 310 66.17 18.23 -31.46
N LEU A 311 65.35 17.87 -30.46
CA LEU A 311 65.44 18.44 -29.11
C LEU A 311 66.81 18.12 -28.45
N ILE A 312 67.26 16.86 -28.56
CA ILE A 312 68.56 16.42 -28.01
C ILE A 312 69.72 17.07 -28.75
N ARG A 313 69.65 17.22 -30.09
CA ARG A 313 70.69 17.94 -30.86
C ARG A 313 70.79 19.41 -30.49
N GLY A 314 69.66 20.07 -30.22
CA GLY A 314 69.63 21.46 -29.74
C GLY A 314 70.34 21.62 -28.39
N VAL A 315 70.00 20.76 -27.42
CA VAL A 315 70.61 20.79 -26.08
C VAL A 315 72.10 20.48 -26.12
N VAL A 316 72.55 19.51 -26.92
CA VAL A 316 73.99 19.18 -27.04
C VAL A 316 74.79 20.31 -27.70
N LYS A 317 74.19 21.07 -28.64
CA LYS A 317 74.84 22.23 -29.27
C LYS A 317 75.06 23.40 -28.31
N ASP A 318 74.14 23.60 -27.37
CA ASP A 318 74.23 24.69 -26.40
C ASP A 318 75.11 24.36 -25.19
N VAL A 319 75.32 23.07 -24.88
CA VAL A 319 76.21 22.63 -23.80
C VAL A 319 77.69 22.56 -24.24
N ILE A 320 77.97 22.50 -25.55
CA ILE A 320 79.33 22.41 -26.11
C ILE A 320 79.88 23.81 -26.54
N LYS A 321 79.18 24.89 -26.24
CA LYS A 321 79.70 26.27 -26.35
C LYS A 321 79.99 26.85 -24.97
#